data_AF-Q19A58-F1
#
_entry.id   AF-Q19A58-F1
#
_cell.length_a   1.000
_cell.length_b   1.000
_cell.length_c   1.000
_cell.angle_alpha   90.00
_cell.angle_beta   90.00
_cell.angle_gamma   90.00
#
_symmetry.space_group_name_H-M   'P 1'
#
loop_
_entity.id
_entity.type
_entity.pdbx_description
1 polymer ?
#
loop_
_entity_poly.entity_id
_entity_poly.type
_entity_poly.pdbx_seq_one_letter_code
_entity_poly.pdbx_strand_id
1 'polypeptide(L)' 'VKSQLEEKVNKTFPVFKAVEFKSQVVAGRNLFIKVQVDDDNFVHLRVFESLPHENKP' A
#
# COMPACT_ATOMS: atom_id res chain seq x y z
N VAL A 1 1.40 -0.09 6.86
CA VAL A 1 0.51 -0.35 5.70
C VAL A 1 -0.26 -1.66 5.84
N LYS A 2 0.37 -2.82 6.03
CA LYS A 2 -0.33 -4.10 6.26
C LYS A 2 -1.36 -4.02 7.40
N SER A 3 -0.94 -3.55 8.58
CA SER A 3 -1.83 -3.41 9.75
C SER A 3 -3.03 -2.51 9.47
N GLN A 4 -2.85 -1.38 8.77
CA GLN A 4 -3.94 -0.47 8.39
C GLN A 4 -4.95 -1.12 7.44
N LEU A 5 -4.52 -2.05 6.58
CA LEU A 5 -5.43 -2.82 5.73
C LEU A 5 -6.20 -3.86 6.56
N GLU A 6 -5.49 -4.58 7.43
CA GLU A 6 -6.09 -5.61 8.28
C GLU A 6 -7.13 -5.03 9.24
N GLU A 7 -6.86 -3.87 9.83
CA GLU A 7 -7.80 -3.12 10.67
C GLU A 7 -9.05 -2.68 9.90
N LYS A 8 -8.89 -2.17 8.67
CA LYS A 8 -10.02 -1.70 7.85
C LYS A 8 -10.93 -2.82 7.37
N VAL A 9 -10.35 -3.99 7.08
CA VAL A 9 -11.08 -5.15 6.55
C VAL A 9 -11.46 -6.14 7.66
N ASN A 10 -10.99 -5.90 8.89
CA ASN A 10 -11.12 -6.80 10.04
C ASN A 10 -10.75 -8.26 9.70
N LYS A 11 -9.66 -8.41 8.94
CA LYS A 11 -9.14 -9.70 8.46
C LYS A 11 -7.62 -9.67 8.48
N THR A 12 -7.01 -10.78 8.88
CA THR A 12 -5.55 -10.95 8.83
C THR A 12 -5.14 -11.56 7.49
N PHE A 13 -3.97 -11.15 6.99
CA PHE A 13 -3.40 -11.67 5.75
C PHE A 13 -2.09 -12.41 6.06
N PRO A 14 -2.07 -13.75 5.98
CA PRO A 14 -0.87 -14.53 6.26
C PRO A 14 0.24 -14.21 5.25
N VAL A 15 -0.14 -14.01 3.99
CA VAL A 15 0.74 -13.56 2.91
C VAL A 15 0.51 -12.07 2.67
N PHE A 16 1.58 -11.31 2.45
CA PHE A 16 1.47 -9.89 2.09
C PHE A 16 2.67 -9.49 1.23
N LYS A 17 2.64 -9.88 -0.04
CA LYS A 17 3.77 -9.72 -0.97
C LYS A 17 3.42 -8.72 -2.06
N ALA A 18 4.19 -7.64 -2.20
CA ALA A 18 4.06 -6.74 -3.33
C ALA A 18 4.56 -7.42 -4.61
N VAL A 19 3.73 -7.42 -5.65
CA VAL A 19 4.02 -8.10 -6.94
C VAL A 19 4.30 -7.10 -8.04
N GLU A 20 3.53 -6.03 -8.11
CA GLU A 20 3.67 -4.98 -9.10
C GLU A 20 3.35 -3.63 -8.47
N PHE A 21 3.98 -2.55 -8.94
CA PHE A 21 3.59 -1.21 -8.55
C PHE A 21 3.69 -0.22 -9.72
N LYS A 22 2.91 0.85 -9.62
CA LYS A 22 2.98 2.03 -10.48
C LYS A 22 3.07 3.28 -9.60
N SER A 23 3.76 4.30 -10.09
CA SER A 23 3.89 5.58 -9.40
C SER A 23 3.19 6.69 -10.19
N GLN A 24 2.63 7.64 -9.45
CA GLN A 24 2.08 8.88 -9.98
C GLN A 24 2.62 10.04 -9.13
N VAL A 25 3.34 10.95 -9.78
CA VAL A 25 3.86 12.17 -9.15
C VAL A 25 2.70 13.17 -8.95
N VAL A 26 2.62 13.74 -7.75
CA VAL A 26 1.67 14.79 -7.35
C VAL A 26 2.42 15.79 -6.45
N ALA A 27 1.72 16.55 -5.60
CA ALA A 27 2.35 17.19 -4.43
C ALA A 27 2.71 16.11 -3.39
N GLY A 28 3.69 15.28 -3.73
CA GLY A 28 3.96 13.99 -3.11
C GLY A 28 4.01 12.89 -4.17
N ARG A 29 3.82 11.63 -3.77
CA ARG A 29 3.77 10.49 -4.68
C ARG A 29 2.64 9.55 -4.30
N ASN A 30 1.77 9.24 -5.26
CA ASN A 30 0.84 8.11 -5.13
C ASN A 30 1.54 6.85 -5.65
N LEU A 31 1.54 5.80 -4.84
CA LEU A 31 1.97 4.45 -5.21
C LEU A 31 0.75 3.55 -5.31
N PHE A 32 0.53 2.96 -6.49
CA PHE A 32 -0.48 1.94 -6.72
C PHE A 32 0.21 0.58 -6.70
N ILE A 33 -0.06 -0.25 -5.69
CA ILE A 33 0.69 -1.48 -5.42
C ILE A 33 -0.28 -2.66 -5.49
N LYS A 34 0.01 -3.64 -6.35
CA LYS A 34 -0.66 -4.94 -6.36
C LYS A 34 0.01 -5.84 -5.33
N VAL A 35 -0.74 -6.27 -4.32
CA VAL A 35 -0.26 -7.11 -3.22
C VAL A 35 -0.97 -8.45 -3.25
N GLN A 36 -0.20 -9.54 -3.30
CA GLN A 36 -0.69 -10.89 -3.09
C GLN A 36 -0.94 -11.10 -1.61
N VAL A 37 -2.16 -11.55 -1.28
CA VAL A 37 -2.61 -11.77 0.11
C VAL A 37 -2.96 -13.23 0.41
N ASP A 38 -3.03 -14.06 -0.62
CA ASP A 38 -3.24 -15.51 -0.59
C ASP A 38 -2.70 -16.11 -1.91
N ASP A 39 -2.80 -17.42 -2.12
CA ASP A 39 -2.26 -18.09 -3.30
C ASP A 39 -2.70 -17.44 -4.62
N ASP A 40 -4.00 -17.19 -4.81
CA ASP A 40 -4.54 -16.54 -6.02
C ASP A 40 -5.29 -15.23 -5.74
N ASN A 41 -5.18 -14.69 -4.51
CA ASN A 41 -5.89 -13.48 -4.13
C ASN A 41 -4.96 -12.25 -4.08
N PHE A 42 -5.42 -11.16 -4.70
CA PHE A 42 -4.68 -9.91 -4.79
C PHE A 42 -5.53 -8.72 -4.35
N VAL A 43 -4.89 -7.77 -3.68
CA VAL A 43 -5.47 -6.46 -3.34
C VAL A 43 -4.66 -5.36 -4.01
N HIS A 44 -5.34 -4.28 -4.41
CA HIS A 44 -4.68 -3.09 -4.93
C HIS A 44 -4.68 -2.01 -3.84
N LEU A 45 -3.49 -1.56 -3.47
CA LEU A 45 -3.29 -0.51 -2.49
C LEU A 45 -2.95 0.79 -3.19
N ARG A 46 -3.51 1.89 -2.70
CA ARG A 46 -3.04 3.24 -3.01
C ARG A 46 -2.38 3.80 -1.75
N VAL A 47 -1.07 3.97 -1.79
CA VAL A 47 -0.28 4.55 -0.70
C VAL A 47 0.15 5.94 -1.12
N PHE A 48 -0.10 6.92 -0.26
CA PHE A 48 0.38 8.29 -0.46
C PHE A 48 1.67 8.49 0.34
N GLU A 49 2.68 9.02 -0.33
CA GLU A 49 3.96 9.42 0.25
C GLU A 49 4.07 10.94 0.14
N SER A 50 4.10 11.60 1.29
CA SER A 50 4.27 13.05 1.40
C SER A 50 5.64 13.50 0.88
N LEU A 51 5.79 14.79 0.57
CA LEU A 51 7.07 15.33 0.13
C LEU A 51 8.12 15.25 1.26
N PRO A 52 9.42 15.10 0.94
CA PRO A 52 10.45 14.92 1.97
C PRO A 52 10.51 16.03 3.02
N HIS A 53 10.14 17.27 2.66
CA HIS A 53 10.14 18.42 3.54
C HIS A 53 8.85 18.60 4.36
N GLU A 54 7.83 17.78 4.11
CA GLU A 54 6.57 17.78 4.88
C GLU A 54 6.67 16.85 6.11
N ASN A 55 7.63 15.93 6.14
CA ASN A 55 7.97 15.11 7.32
C ASN A 55 8.79 15.90 8.35
N LYS A 56 8.35 17.12 8.69
CA LYS A 56 8.94 17.88 9.79
C LYS A 56 8.47 17.29 11.13
N PRO A 57 9.36 17.16 12.13
CA PRO A 57 9.00 16.71 13.47
C PRO A 57 8.03 17.68 14.15
#